data_AF-A0A183HVY6-F1
#
_entry.id   AF-A0A183HVY6-F1
#
_cell.length_a   1.000
_cell.length_b   1.000
_cell.length_c   1.000
_cell.angle_alpha   90.00
_cell.angle_beta   90.00
_cell.angle_gamma   90.00
#
_symmetry.space_group_name_H-M   'P 1'
#
loop_
_entity.id
_entity.type
_entity.pdbx_description
1 polymer ?
#
loop_
_entity_poly.entity_id
_entity_poly.type
_entity_poly.pdbx_seq_one_letter_code
_entity_poly.pdbx_strand_id
1 'polypeptide(L)'
;MLANRKLLFEDSTVWCISAFNDNGKEELIVKNNSLLHRTDFFPGLGWMLTSQLWEELKVKWPETFWDDWMRDSVQRQGRACIRPEISRTGISLRGKKGVSKYVLFHLLFFL
;
A
#
# COMPACT_ATOMS: atom_id res chain seq x y z
N MET A 1 -11.68 3.62 -6.18
CA MET A 1 -10.92 3.99 -4.96
C MET A 1 -11.64 5.00 -4.08
N LEU A 2 -12.33 6.01 -4.64
CA LEU A 2 -13.06 7.01 -3.85
C LEU A 2 -14.15 6.43 -2.93
N ALA A 3 -14.79 5.32 -3.32
CA ALA A 3 -15.88 4.71 -2.56
C ALA A 3 -15.48 4.26 -1.14
N ASN A 4 -14.20 3.93 -0.89
CA ASN A 4 -13.76 3.38 0.38
C ASN A 4 -13.14 4.42 1.32
N ARG A 5 -12.98 5.67 0.87
CA ARG A 5 -12.33 6.74 1.65
C ARG A 5 -12.95 6.89 3.05
N LYS A 6 -14.27 6.71 3.16
CA LYS A 6 -15.01 6.83 4.42
C LYS A 6 -14.48 5.90 5.50
N LEU A 7 -13.99 4.72 5.14
CA LEU A 7 -13.41 3.76 6.09
C LEU A 7 -12.23 4.33 6.87
N LEU A 8 -11.45 5.26 6.29
CA LEU A 8 -10.35 5.92 7.01
C LEU A 8 -10.81 6.86 8.14
N PHE A 9 -12.08 7.29 8.09
CA PHE A 9 -12.66 8.19 9.09
C PHE A 9 -13.63 7.46 10.03
N GLU A 10 -14.27 6.38 9.54
CA GLU A 10 -15.27 5.61 10.27
C GLU A 10 -14.65 4.43 11.07
N ASP A 11 -13.51 3.89 10.62
CA ASP A 11 -12.81 2.79 11.28
C ASP A 11 -11.39 3.20 11.69
N SER A 12 -11.19 3.46 12.98
CA SER A 12 -9.90 3.85 13.56
C SER A 12 -8.82 2.77 13.44
N THR A 13 -9.21 1.53 13.16
CA THR A 13 -8.27 0.43 12.96
C THR A 13 -7.74 0.38 11.52
N VAL A 14 -8.29 1.17 10.59
CA VAL A 14 -7.77 1.34 9.22
C VAL A 14 -6.97 2.63 9.13
N TRP A 15 -5.73 2.53 8.68
CA TRP A 15 -4.83 3.69 8.58
C TRP A 15 -4.40 4.05 7.16
N CYS A 16 -4.62 3.15 6.19
CA CYS A 16 -4.37 3.45 4.79
C CYS A 16 -5.33 2.72 3.84
N ILE A 17 -5.51 3.29 2.66
CA ILE A 17 -6.12 2.60 1.52
C ILE A 17 -5.08 2.60 0.42
N SER A 18 -4.69 1.41 -0.04
CA SER A 18 -3.75 1.22 -1.14
C SER A 18 -4.47 0.72 -2.39
N ALA A 19 -3.94 1.12 -3.53
CA ALA A 19 -4.31 0.66 -4.86
C ALA A 19 -3.70 -0.69 -5.23
N PHE A 20 -2.74 -1.17 -4.45
CA PHE A 20 -1.83 -2.24 -4.85
C PHE A 20 -2.05 -3.50 -4.02
N ASN A 21 -2.09 -4.65 -4.70
CA ASN A 21 -2.06 -5.97 -4.11
C ASN A 21 -0.69 -6.59 -4.40
N ASP A 22 0.10 -6.84 -3.36
CA ASP A 22 1.44 -7.46 -3.47
C ASP A 22 1.41 -8.84 -4.12
N ASN A 23 0.29 -9.57 -3.99
CA ASN A 23 0.07 -10.88 -4.62
C ASN A 23 -0.89 -10.80 -5.82
N GLY A 24 -0.94 -9.65 -6.48
CA GLY A 24 -1.94 -9.33 -7.52
C GLY A 24 -1.70 -9.91 -8.91
N LYS A 25 -0.90 -10.99 -9.05
CA LYS A 25 -0.66 -11.65 -10.34
C LYS A 25 -1.91 -12.37 -10.82
N GLU A 26 -2.14 -12.42 -12.14
CA GLU A 26 -3.39 -12.90 -12.73
C GLU A 26 -3.76 -14.33 -12.29
N GLU A 27 -2.76 -15.18 -12.09
CA GLU A 27 -2.91 -16.57 -11.66
C GLU A 27 -3.22 -16.75 -10.16
N LEU A 28 -3.03 -15.70 -9.34
CA LEU A 28 -3.21 -15.74 -7.88
C LEU A 28 -4.49 -15.04 -7.41
N ILE A 29 -5.22 -14.38 -8.31
CA ILE A 29 -6.37 -13.54 -7.96
C ILE A 29 -7.67 -14.05 -8.54
N VAL A 30 -8.76 -13.73 -7.84
CA VAL A 30 -10.12 -13.87 -8.36
C VAL A 30 -10.44 -12.65 -9.25
N LYS A 31 -11.03 -12.89 -10.42
CA LYS A 31 -11.44 -11.82 -11.36
C LYS A 31 -12.68 -11.05 -10.89
N ASN A 32 -12.62 -10.46 -9.69
CA ASN A 32 -13.68 -9.65 -9.08
C ASN A 32 -13.18 -8.24 -8.73
N ASN A 33 -13.64 -7.24 -9.48
CA ASN A 33 -13.22 -5.84 -9.30
C ASN A 33 -13.77 -5.17 -8.02
N SER A 34 -14.80 -5.75 -7.40
CA SER A 34 -15.42 -5.20 -6.19
C SER A 34 -14.85 -5.80 -4.92
N LEU A 35 -14.05 -6.87 -5.01
CA LEU A 35 -13.47 -7.52 -3.84
C LEU A 35 -12.34 -6.68 -3.24
N LEU A 36 -12.41 -6.51 -1.92
CA LEU A 36 -11.45 -5.77 -1.11
C LEU A 36 -11.01 -6.66 0.04
N HIS A 37 -9.78 -6.42 0.49
CA HIS A 37 -9.18 -7.14 1.59
C HIS A 37 -8.57 -6.15 2.57
N ARG A 38 -8.50 -6.60 3.81
CA ARG A 38 -7.77 -5.94 4.88
C ARG A 38 -6.41 -6.62 5.01
N THR A 39 -5.34 -5.84 5.15
CA THR A 39 -3.97 -6.35 5.23
C THR A 39 -3.19 -5.63 6.33
N ASP A 40 -2.40 -6.39 7.09
CA ASP A 40 -1.46 -5.85 8.07
C ASP A 40 -0.18 -5.30 7.42
N PHE A 41 0.05 -5.61 6.14
CA PHE A 41 1.19 -5.10 5.40
C PHE A 41 0.84 -3.75 4.75
N PHE A 42 1.69 -2.74 4.93
CA PHE A 42 1.55 -1.45 4.23
C PHE A 42 2.06 -1.59 2.78
N PRO A 43 1.18 -1.59 1.75
CA PRO A 43 1.60 -1.91 0.38
C PRO A 43 2.21 -0.71 -0.35
N GLY A 44 1.79 0.51 0.01
CA GLY A 44 2.18 1.72 -0.72
C GLY A 44 1.60 1.77 -2.14
N LEU A 45 2.46 2.07 -3.13
CA LEU A 45 2.19 2.05 -4.59
C LEU A 45 0.81 2.60 -5.02
N GLY A 46 0.54 3.85 -4.65
CA GLY A 46 -0.74 4.53 -4.87
C GLY A 46 -1.65 4.36 -3.66
N TRP A 47 -1.47 5.21 -2.66
CA TRP A 47 -2.13 5.07 -1.37
C TRP A 47 -2.59 6.42 -0.84
N MET A 48 -3.52 6.38 0.10
CA MET A 48 -4.01 7.56 0.81
C MET A 48 -4.02 7.32 2.33
N LEU A 49 -3.82 8.40 3.07
CA LEU A 49 -3.85 8.48 4.54
C LEU A 49 -4.72 9.68 4.97
N THR A 50 -5.04 9.77 6.26
CA THR A 50 -5.70 10.95 6.83
C THR A 50 -4.66 12.02 7.21
N SER A 51 -5.02 13.31 7.12
CA SER A 51 -4.13 14.39 7.58
C SER A 51 -3.74 14.23 9.05
N GLN A 52 -4.65 13.74 9.89
CA GLN A 52 -4.38 13.43 11.29
C GLN A 52 -3.26 12.38 11.46
N LEU A 53 -3.28 11.30 10.66
CA LEU A 53 -2.20 10.32 10.68
C LEU A 53 -0.87 10.94 10.22
N TRP A 54 -0.91 11.84 9.23
CA TRP A 54 0.29 12.54 8.81
C TRP A 54 0.92 13.39 9.93
N GLU A 55 0.10 14.08 10.72
CA GLU A 55 0.57 14.84 11.88
C GLU A 55 1.25 13.93 12.92
N GLU A 56 0.77 12.69 13.10
CA GLU A 56 1.41 11.68 13.95
C GLU A 56 2.78 11.23 13.41
N LEU A 57 2.89 11.01 12.10
CA LEU A 57 4.09 10.43 11.48
C LEU A 57 5.20 11.47 11.26
N LYS A 58 4.85 12.70 10.89
CA LYS A 58 5.83 13.71 10.43
C LYS A 58 6.88 14.08 11.49
N VAL A 59 6.53 14.02 12.77
CA VAL A 59 7.43 14.38 13.89
C VAL A 59 8.52 13.34 14.16
N LYS A 60 8.33 12.13 13.64
CA LYS A 60 9.22 10.97 13.81
C LYS A 60 9.64 10.36 12.47
N TRP A 61 9.52 11.15 11.39
CA TRP A 61 9.78 10.68 10.04
C TRP A 61 11.25 10.26 9.87
N PRO A 62 11.52 9.09 9.26
CA PRO A 62 12.88 8.56 9.14
C PRO A 62 13.65 9.28 8.03
N GLU A 63 14.98 9.28 8.13
CA GLU A 63 15.85 9.84 7.08
C GLU A 63 15.85 8.98 5.80
N THR A 64 15.66 7.66 5.94
CA THR A 64 15.72 6.68 4.85
C THR A 64 14.67 5.57 5.04
N PHE A 65 14.38 4.81 3.98
CA PHE A 65 13.50 3.62 4.01
C PHE A 65 12.14 3.86 4.68
N TRP A 66 11.48 4.96 4.31
CA TRP A 66 10.23 5.41 4.92
C TRP A 66 9.10 4.38 4.83
N ASP A 67 9.04 3.60 3.76
CA ASP A 67 8.01 2.59 3.53
C ASP A 67 8.22 1.37 4.43
N ASP A 68 9.46 0.93 4.63
CA ASP A 68 9.79 -0.11 5.62
C ASP A 68 9.56 0.36 7.05
N TRP A 69 9.93 1.60 7.36
CA TRP A 69 9.62 2.22 8.65
C TRP A 69 8.11 2.28 8.91
N MET A 70 7.29 2.57 7.90
CA MET A 70 5.83 2.50 8.03
C MET A 70 5.31 1.07 8.26
N ARG A 71 6.03 0.03 7.84
CA ARG A 71 5.63 -1.37 8.08
C ARG A 71 5.94 -1.83 9.50
N ASP A 72 6.83 -1.15 10.21
CA ASP A 72 7.18 -1.49 11.58
C ASP A 72 5.94 -1.36 12.50
N SER A 73 5.82 -2.34 13.39
CA SER A 73 4.82 -2.44 14.44
C SER A 73 4.65 -1.17 15.28
N VAL A 74 5.73 -0.42 15.54
CA VAL A 74 5.70 0.81 16.35
C VAL A 74 4.93 1.93 15.64
N GLN A 75 5.00 1.97 14.31
CA GLN A 75 4.32 2.94 13.46
C GLN A 75 2.92 2.45 13.13
N ARG A 76 2.80 1.19 12.72
CA ARG A 76 1.54 0.58 12.32
C ARG A 76 0.54 0.47 13.48
N GLN A 77 1.02 0.18 14.69
CA GLN A 77 0.20 0.07 15.91
C GLN A 77 -0.99 -0.89 15.76
N GLY A 78 -0.79 -2.01 15.06
CA GLY A 78 -1.84 -2.99 14.81
C GLY A 78 -2.94 -2.54 13.82
N ARG A 79 -2.80 -1.35 13.21
CA ARG A 79 -3.73 -0.86 12.18
C ARG A 79 -3.49 -1.59 10.86
N ALA A 80 -4.52 -1.65 10.04
CA ALA A 80 -4.49 -2.35 8.75
C ALA A 80 -4.77 -1.41 7.59
N CYS A 81 -4.34 -1.80 6.40
CA CYS A 81 -4.73 -1.14 5.16
C CYS A 81 -5.84 -1.89 4.45
N ILE A 82 -6.63 -1.16 3.66
CA ILE A 82 -7.53 -1.77 2.67
C ILE A 82 -6.83 -1.81 1.32
N ARG A 83 -6.85 -2.98 0.67
CA ARG A 83 -6.30 -3.19 -0.67
C ARG A 83 -7.31 -3.93 -1.56
N PRO A 84 -7.31 -3.71 -2.89
CA PRO A 84 -8.22 -4.42 -3.78
C PRO A 84 -7.72 -5.84 -4.12
N GLU A 85 -8.61 -6.69 -4.63
CA GLU A 85 -8.21 -7.98 -5.20
C GLU A 85 -7.35 -7.80 -6.46
N ILE A 86 -7.88 -7.03 -7.41
CA ILE A 86 -7.17 -6.63 -8.62
C ILE A 86 -6.52 -5.27 -8.36
N SER A 87 -5.21 -5.13 -8.56
CA SER A 87 -4.51 -3.84 -8.40
C SER A 87 -5.09 -2.76 -9.32
N ARG A 88 -5.03 -1.49 -8.88
CA ARG A 88 -5.46 -0.29 -9.64
C ARG A 88 -4.27 0.56 -10.10
N THR A 89 -3.08 0.19 -9.67
CA THR A 89 -1.80 0.75 -10.05
C THR A 89 -0.89 -0.40 -10.45
N GLY A 90 0.07 -0.10 -11.31
CA GLY A 90 1.12 -1.03 -11.70
C GLY A 90 2.39 -0.25 -11.94
N ILE A 91 3.53 -0.89 -11.72
CA ILE A 91 4.82 -0.27 -12.06
C ILE A 91 4.98 -0.41 -13.57
N SER A 92 5.05 0.71 -14.30
CA SER A 92 5.24 0.67 -15.75
C SER A 92 6.66 0.25 -16.13
N LEU A 93 6.87 -0.13 -17.41
CA LEU A 93 8.20 -0.39 -17.96
C LEU A 93 9.19 0.78 -17.76
N ARG A 94 8.69 2.02 -17.66
CA ARG A 94 9.51 3.20 -17.36
C ARG A 94 10.02 3.20 -15.92
N GLY A 95 9.30 2.57 -15.00
CA GLY A 95 9.71 2.35 -13.61
C GLY A 95 10.77 1.28 -13.42
N LYS A 96 11.25 0.63 -14.50
CA LYS A 96 12.32 -0.38 -14.44
C LYS A 96 13.63 0.17 -13.89
N LYS A 97 13.89 1.45 -14.17
CA LYS A 97 15.08 2.17 -13.70
C LYS A 97 14.64 3.10 -12.56
N GLY A 98 15.16 2.87 -11.36
CA GLY A 98 14.84 3.66 -10.19
C GLY A 98 15.93 3.57 -9.13
N VAL A 99 15.67 4.15 -7.96
CA VAL A 99 16.62 4.29 -6.85
C VAL A 99 17.22 2.94 -6.43
N SER A 100 16.40 1.88 -6.39
CA SER A 100 16.81 0.54 -5.94
C SER A 100 17.57 -0.29 -7.00
N LYS A 101 17.91 0.29 -8.16
CA LYS A 101 18.71 -0.34 -9.24
C LYS A 101 18.21 -1.75 -9.64
N TYR A 102 17.17 -1.83 -10.46
CA TYR A 102 16.68 -3.01 -11.24
C TYR A 102 16.32 -4.33 -10.53
N VAL A 103 16.91 -4.67 -9.38
CA VAL A 103 16.87 -6.03 -8.79
C VAL A 103 15.45 -6.45 -8.43
N LEU A 104 14.68 -5.58 -7.77
CA LEU A 104 13.32 -5.91 -7.32
C LEU A 104 12.31 -5.99 -8.48
N PHE A 105 12.55 -5.21 -9.54
CA PHE A 105 11.61 -5.02 -10.65
C PHE A 105 11.45 -6.28 -11.52
N HIS A 106 12.53 -7.06 -11.71
CA HIS A 106 12.50 -8.21 -12.61
C HIS A 106 11.86 -9.45 -11.99
N LEU A 107 11.85 -9.57 -10.66
CA LEU A 107 11.41 -10.78 -9.95
C LEU A 107 9.92 -10.74 -9.57
N LEU A 108 9.36 -9.55 -9.35
CA LEU A 108 8.08 -9.41 -8.63
C LEU A 108 6.97 -8.69 -9.41
N PHE A 109 7.29 -7.71 -10.25
CA PHE A 109 6.29 -6.74 -10.74
C PHE A 109 5.89 -6.90 -12.22
N PHE A 110 6.42 -7.90 -12.93
CA PHE A 110 6.07 -8.20 -14.33
C PHE A 110 5.88 -9.70 -14.54
N LEU A 111 4.62 -10.13 -14.49
CA LEU A 111 4.00 -11.09 -15.41
C LEU A 111 2.61 -10.54 -15.75
#